data_AF-A0A0B8QRV6-F1
#
_entry.id   AF-A0A0B8QRV6-F1
#
_cell.length_a   1.000
_cell.length_b   1.000
_cell.length_c   1.000
_cell.angle_alpha   90.00
_cell.angle_beta   90.00
_cell.angle_gamma   90.00
#
_symmetry.space_group_name_H-M   'P 1'
#
loop_
_entity.id
_entity.type
_entity.pdbx_description
1 polymer ?
#
loop_
_entity_poly.entity_id
_entity_poly.type
_entity_poly.pdbx_seq_one_letter_code
_entity_poly.pdbx_strand_id
1 'polypeptide(L)'
;MRGRDVLAMEQTCLDPNLYNLSVTGANIILPERARKLNEMVPAILNQDAESTLLDVPDTLIALEKWPGEIKVIGPVSEPQRMAAGFRKDAPELREAFNQYLKKIRQDGTYSHLIEKYYPSVFYFYSDYFEVDGS
;
A
#
# COMPACT_ATOMS: atom_id res chain seq x y z
N MET A 1 -2.01 -4.64 -20.36
CA MET A 1 -2.33 -3.21 -20.14
C MET A 1 -2.08 -2.33 -21.36
N ARG A 2 -1.77 -2.86 -22.55
CA ARG A 2 -1.43 -2.04 -23.71
C ARG A 2 -2.53 -1.03 -24.06
N GLY A 3 -2.17 0.25 -24.14
CA GLY A 3 -3.06 1.35 -24.49
C GLY A 3 -4.10 1.71 -23.42
N ARG A 4 -3.96 1.19 -22.19
CA ARG A 4 -4.81 1.54 -21.05
C ARG A 4 -4.14 2.64 -20.23
N ASP A 5 -4.95 3.57 -19.75
CA ASP A 5 -4.46 4.68 -18.94
C ASP A 5 -4.31 4.26 -17.46
N VAL A 6 -3.09 4.37 -16.94
CA VAL A 6 -2.75 3.99 -15.56
C VAL A 6 -2.20 5.21 -14.82
N LEU A 7 -2.93 5.68 -13.82
CA LEU A 7 -2.47 6.73 -12.92
C LEU A 7 -1.42 6.16 -11.95
N ALA A 8 -0.26 6.83 -11.88
CA ALA A 8 0.85 6.44 -11.00
C ALA A 8 1.43 7.67 -10.28
N MET A 9 2.30 7.44 -9.29
CA MET A 9 2.96 8.51 -8.55
C MET A 9 4.44 8.20 -8.37
N GLU A 10 5.30 8.98 -9.03
CA GLU A 10 6.75 8.87 -8.85
C GLU A 10 7.18 9.14 -7.40
N GLN A 11 8.29 8.52 -6.99
CA GLN A 11 8.89 8.67 -5.65
C GLN A 11 7.99 8.20 -4.50
N THR A 12 7.01 7.35 -4.80
CA THR A 12 6.13 6.72 -3.81
C THR A 12 6.16 5.21 -3.97
N CYS A 13 5.40 4.49 -3.13
CA CYS A 13 5.14 3.07 -3.36
C CYS A 13 4.45 2.81 -4.70
N LEU A 14 3.78 3.80 -5.32
CA LEU A 14 3.09 3.67 -6.60
C LEU A 14 3.95 4.07 -7.80
N ASP A 15 5.27 4.20 -7.60
CA ASP A 15 6.18 4.60 -8.66
C ASP A 15 6.17 3.54 -9.78
N PRO A 16 5.87 3.92 -11.03
CA PRO A 16 5.70 2.97 -12.13
C PRO A 16 6.98 2.18 -12.43
N ASN A 17 8.16 2.70 -12.06
CA ASN A 17 9.44 2.02 -12.24
C ASN A 17 9.60 0.82 -11.30
N LEU A 18 8.95 0.82 -10.14
CA LEU A 18 8.99 -0.32 -9.21
C LEU A 18 8.28 -1.56 -9.77
N TYR A 19 7.36 -1.36 -10.72
CA TYR A 19 6.51 -2.40 -11.30
C TYR A 19 6.74 -2.64 -12.79
N ASN A 20 7.80 -2.03 -13.35
CA ASN A 20 8.11 -2.09 -14.79
C ASN A 20 6.90 -1.72 -15.68
N LEU A 21 6.03 -0.78 -15.27
CA LEU A 21 4.80 -0.51 -16.01
C LEU A 21 5.04 -0.10 -17.47
N SER A 22 6.16 0.55 -17.76
CA SER A 22 6.55 0.97 -19.11
C SER A 22 6.65 -0.18 -20.10
N VAL A 23 7.06 -1.39 -19.66
CA VAL A 23 7.21 -2.55 -20.56
C VAL A 23 5.86 -3.17 -20.94
N THR A 24 4.79 -2.84 -20.22
CA THR A 24 3.45 -3.39 -20.45
C THR A 24 2.73 -2.72 -21.63
N GLY A 25 3.26 -1.58 -22.11
CA GLY A 25 2.64 -0.72 -23.11
C GLY A 25 1.44 0.08 -22.60
N ALA A 26 1.28 0.21 -21.28
CA ALA A 26 0.30 1.11 -20.66
C ALA A 26 0.68 2.58 -20.90
N ASN A 27 -0.33 3.45 -20.95
CA ASN A 27 -0.11 4.89 -20.92
C ASN A 27 -0.03 5.31 -19.46
N ILE A 28 1.18 5.65 -18.99
CA ILE A 28 1.38 6.06 -17.60
C ILE A 28 1.01 7.54 -17.47
N ILE A 29 0.01 7.83 -16.66
CA ILE A 29 -0.41 9.18 -16.32
C ILE A 29 0.23 9.55 -14.99
N LEU A 30 1.01 10.63 -15.00
CA LEU A 30 1.54 11.24 -13.79
C LEU A 30 0.73 12.51 -13.49
N PRO A 31 0.31 12.73 -12.24
CA PRO A 31 -0.51 13.90 -11.91
C PRO A 31 0.28 15.20 -12.08
N GLU A 32 -0.29 16.18 -12.82
CA GLU A 32 0.34 17.49 -13.07
C GLU A 32 0.55 18.35 -11.81
N ARG A 33 -0.16 18.02 -10.73
CA ARG A 33 -0.04 18.64 -9.41
C ARG A 33 0.23 17.56 -8.39
N ALA A 34 0.93 17.93 -7.31
CA ALA A 34 1.14 17.02 -6.18
C ALA A 34 -0.21 16.51 -5.66
N ARG A 35 -0.54 15.27 -5.99
CA ARG A 35 -1.66 14.53 -5.41
C ARG A 35 -1.21 13.82 -4.16
N LYS A 36 -2.16 13.58 -3.26
CA LYS A 36 -1.98 12.67 -2.13
C LYS A 36 -2.43 11.28 -2.53
N LEU A 37 -1.88 10.27 -1.85
CA LEU A 37 -2.20 8.86 -2.07
C LEU A 37 -3.72 8.59 -1.97
N ASN A 38 -4.39 9.25 -1.02
CA ASN A 38 -5.85 9.14 -0.83
C ASN A 38 -6.69 9.81 -1.93
N GLU A 39 -6.08 10.48 -2.90
CA GLU A 39 -6.74 11.10 -4.06
C GLU A 39 -6.69 10.21 -5.31
N MET A 40 -5.97 9.09 -5.28
CA MET A 40 -5.82 8.19 -6.43
C MET A 40 -7.13 7.50 -6.82
N VAL A 41 -7.91 7.03 -5.84
CA VAL A 41 -9.23 6.43 -6.11
C VAL A 41 -10.25 7.45 -6.59
N PRO A 42 -10.42 8.62 -5.94
CA PRO A 42 -11.22 9.70 -6.49
C PRO A 42 -10.84 10.08 -7.92
N ALA A 43 -9.55 10.05 -8.27
CA ALA A 43 -9.08 10.38 -9.62
C ALA A 43 -9.65 9.43 -10.68
N ILE A 44 -9.54 8.12 -10.47
CA ILE A 44 -10.05 7.14 -11.43
C ILE A 44 -11.57 7.11 -11.49
N LEU A 45 -12.25 7.40 -10.37
CA LEU A 45 -13.72 7.59 -10.34
C LEU A 45 -14.16 8.82 -11.14
N ASN A 46 -13.32 9.87 -11.16
CA ASN A 46 -13.52 11.07 -11.97
C ASN A 46 -13.05 10.91 -13.43
N GLN A 47 -12.65 9.71 -13.85
CA GLN A 47 -12.17 9.40 -15.20
C GLN A 47 -10.86 10.11 -15.58
N ASP A 48 -10.05 10.50 -14.59
CA ASP A 48 -8.69 11.05 -14.84
C ASP A 48 -7.74 9.97 -15.42
N ALA A 49 -8.04 8.68 -15.19
CA ALA A 49 -7.40 7.51 -15.76
C ALA A 49 -8.32 6.29 -15.62
N GLU A 50 -8.03 5.18 -16.33
CA GLU A 50 -8.84 3.96 -16.22
C GLU A 50 -8.52 3.14 -14.96
N SER A 51 -7.30 3.22 -14.45
CA SER A 51 -6.85 2.43 -13.31
C SER A 51 -5.72 3.12 -12.55
N THR A 52 -5.44 2.66 -11.33
CA THR A 52 -4.32 3.12 -10.50
C THR A 52 -3.65 1.92 -9.82
N LEU A 53 -2.43 2.13 -9.34
CA LEU A 53 -1.82 1.26 -8.34
C LEU A 53 -2.24 1.71 -6.93
N LEU A 54 -2.31 0.77 -5.99
CA LEU A 54 -2.48 1.02 -4.55
C LEU A 54 -1.77 -0.07 -3.75
N ASP A 55 -1.37 0.25 -2.53
CA ASP A 55 -0.98 -0.77 -1.57
C ASP A 55 -2.23 -1.46 -0.97
N VAL A 56 -2.00 -2.57 -0.26
CA VAL A 56 -3.08 -3.38 0.30
C VAL A 56 -3.91 -2.60 1.34
N PRO A 57 -3.31 -1.93 2.34
CA PRO A 57 -4.09 -1.18 3.33
C PRO A 57 -4.99 -0.10 2.70
N ASP A 58 -4.47 0.69 1.75
CA ASP A 58 -5.26 1.72 1.07
C ASP A 58 -6.37 1.13 0.20
N THR A 59 -6.09 0.00 -0.45
CA THR A 59 -7.08 -0.71 -1.25
C THR A 59 -8.26 -1.17 -0.39
N LEU A 60 -8.00 -1.71 0.80
CA LEU A 60 -9.07 -2.15 1.71
C LEU A 60 -9.94 -0.98 2.16
N ILE A 61 -9.32 0.14 2.56
CA ILE A 61 -10.05 1.37 2.92
C ILE A 61 -10.88 1.87 1.72
N ALA A 62 -10.32 1.84 0.52
CA ALA A 62 -11.02 2.27 -0.68
C ALA A 62 -12.25 1.39 -0.99
N LEU A 63 -12.13 0.07 -0.86
CA LEU A 63 -13.25 -0.85 -1.08
C LEU A 63 -14.37 -0.64 -0.06
N GLU A 64 -14.04 -0.31 1.19
CA GLU A 64 -15.03 0.06 2.21
C GLU A 64 -15.73 1.39 1.88
N LYS A 65 -14.98 2.37 1.38
CA LYS A 65 -15.49 3.72 1.12
C LYS A 65 -16.30 3.83 -0.17
N TRP A 66 -15.97 3.05 -1.20
CA TRP A 66 -16.64 3.06 -2.51
C TRP A 66 -17.06 1.64 -2.92
N PRO A 67 -17.96 1.00 -2.16
CA PRO A 67 -18.33 -0.39 -2.39
C PRO A 67 -19.02 -0.55 -3.74
N GLY A 68 -18.49 -1.44 -4.58
CA GLY A 68 -19.04 -1.75 -5.91
C GLY A 68 -18.64 -0.79 -7.03
N GLU A 69 -18.03 0.36 -6.70
CA GLU A 69 -17.58 1.35 -7.69
C GLU A 69 -16.17 1.05 -8.23
N ILE A 70 -15.35 0.34 -7.46
CA ILE A 70 -14.00 -0.08 -7.85
C ILE A 70 -13.82 -1.58 -7.73
N LYS A 71 -12.85 -2.12 -8.47
CA LYS A 71 -12.50 -3.54 -8.45
C LYS A 71 -10.99 -3.73 -8.45
N VAL A 72 -10.52 -4.63 -7.59
CA VAL A 72 -9.13 -5.11 -7.59
C VAL A 72 -8.98 -6.17 -8.67
N ILE A 73 -8.04 -5.96 -9.60
CA ILE A 73 -7.79 -6.88 -10.72
C ILE A 73 -6.78 -7.98 -10.35
N GLY A 74 -5.78 -7.64 -9.54
CA GLY A 74 -4.76 -8.58 -9.07
C GLY A 74 -3.51 -7.86 -8.59
N PRO A 75 -2.56 -8.61 -7.98
CA PRO A 75 -1.29 -8.06 -7.57
C PRO A 75 -0.43 -7.67 -8.78
N VAL A 76 0.32 -6.58 -8.64
CA VAL A 76 1.30 -6.12 -9.64
C VAL A 76 2.75 -6.43 -9.23
N SER A 77 2.95 -6.95 -8.01
CA SER A 77 4.22 -7.38 -7.47
C SER A 77 4.04 -8.53 -6.50
N GLU A 78 5.17 -9.12 -6.10
CA GLU A 78 5.24 -9.98 -4.91
C GLU A 78 4.87 -9.20 -3.64
N PRO A 79 4.52 -9.90 -2.54
CA PRO A 79 4.24 -9.29 -1.25
C PRO A 79 5.39 -8.42 -0.74
N GLN A 80 5.06 -7.21 -0.32
CA GLN A 80 6.01 -6.26 0.28
C GLN A 80 5.70 -6.09 1.77
N ARG A 81 6.74 -5.97 2.60
CA ARG A 81 6.60 -5.72 4.05
C ARG A 81 7.00 -4.28 4.36
N MET A 82 6.07 -3.53 4.95
CA MET A 82 6.35 -2.18 5.43
C MET A 82 7.30 -2.21 6.63
N ALA A 83 8.22 -1.24 6.69
CA ALA A 83 9.16 -1.08 7.79
C ALA A 83 9.39 0.41 8.10
N ALA A 84 9.76 0.71 9.34
CA ALA A 84 10.21 2.05 9.69
C ALA A 84 11.61 2.32 9.12
N GLY A 85 11.78 3.45 8.44
CA GLY A 85 13.06 3.91 7.90
C GLY A 85 13.88 4.66 8.95
N PHE A 86 15.17 4.33 9.07
CA PHE A 86 16.11 4.98 9.99
C PHE A 86 17.31 5.55 9.24
N ARG A 87 17.94 6.59 9.79
CA ARG A 87 19.23 7.07 9.27
C ARG A 87 20.29 5.99 9.43
N LYS A 88 21.21 5.90 8.46
CA LYS A 88 22.26 4.86 8.40
C LYS A 88 23.21 4.91 9.60
N ASP A 89 23.42 6.09 10.18
CA ASP A 89 24.29 6.37 11.32
C ASP A 89 23.55 6.32 12.67
N ALA A 90 22.29 5.90 12.70
CA ALA A 90 21.49 5.78 13.92
C ALA A 90 21.13 4.32 14.28
N PRO A 91 22.12 3.40 14.44
CA PRO A 91 21.84 1.99 14.69
C PRO A 91 21.16 1.73 16.04
N GLU A 92 21.48 2.53 17.07
CA GLU A 92 20.88 2.39 18.40
C GLU A 92 19.39 2.72 18.42
N LEU A 93 18.97 3.74 17.65
CA LEU A 93 17.55 4.09 17.51
C LEU A 93 16.78 2.98 16.80
N ARG A 94 17.35 2.42 15.72
CA ARG A 94 16.77 1.29 15.00
C ARG A 94 16.58 0.09 15.94
N GLU A 95 17.59 -0.20 16.77
CA GLU A 95 17.53 -1.32 17.71
C GLU A 95 16.48 -1.10 18.81
N ALA A 96 16.44 0.10 19.41
CA ALA A 96 15.43 0.45 20.40
C ALA A 96 14.01 0.36 19.82
N PHE A 97 13.80 0.81 18.58
CA PHE A 97 12.51 0.68 17.90
C PHE A 97 12.16 -0.78 17.62
N ASN A 98 13.11 -1.61 17.18
CA ASN A 98 12.87 -3.03 16.95
C ASN A 98 12.44 -3.76 18.23
N GLN A 99 13.07 -3.44 19.37
CA GLN A 99 12.68 -3.98 20.67
C GLN A 99 11.27 -3.55 21.08
N TYR A 100 10.95 -2.26 20.87
CA TYR A 100 9.59 -1.75 21.06
C TYR A 100 8.58 -2.48 20.17
N LEU A 101 8.85 -2.61 18.86
CA LEU A 101 7.96 -3.25 17.90
C LEU A 101 7.73 -4.73 18.25
N LYS A 102 8.78 -5.45 18.67
CA LYS A 102 8.67 -6.82 19.15
C LYS A 102 7.77 -6.92 20.37
N LYS A 103 7.93 -6.03 21.34
CA LYS A 103 7.12 -5.99 22.56
C LYS A 103 5.64 -5.80 22.24
N ILE A 104 5.29 -4.79 21.42
CA ILE A 104 3.87 -4.51 21.12
C ILE A 104 3.21 -5.58 20.25
N ARG A 105 3.98 -6.35 19.49
CA ARG A 105 3.48 -7.53 18.76
C ARG A 105 3.16 -8.67 19.71
N GLN A 106 4.03 -8.91 20.69
CA GLN A 106 3.87 -9.98 21.69
C GLN A 106 2.74 -9.70 22.69
N ASP A 107 2.55 -8.44 23.10
CA ASP A 107 1.53 -8.07 24.09
C ASP A 107 0.15 -7.76 23.49
N GLY A 108 0.00 -7.88 22.16
CA GLY A 108 -1.26 -7.67 21.43
C GLY A 108 -1.61 -6.21 21.14
N THR A 109 -0.82 -5.24 21.63
CA THR A 109 -1.05 -3.81 21.35
C THR A 109 -1.02 -3.52 19.85
N TYR A 110 -0.12 -4.16 19.10
CA TYR A 110 -0.03 -4.02 17.66
C TYR A 110 -1.31 -4.49 16.96
N SER A 111 -1.82 -5.67 17.32
CA SER A 111 -3.07 -6.20 16.76
C SER A 111 -4.24 -5.26 17.03
N HIS A 112 -4.36 -4.72 18.25
CA HIS A 112 -5.41 -3.75 18.58
C HIS A 112 -5.32 -2.45 17.77
N LEU A 113 -4.10 -1.98 17.47
CA LEU A 113 -3.92 -0.83 16.57
C LEU A 113 -4.41 -1.16 15.16
N ILE A 114 -4.09 -2.34 14.63
CA ILE A 114 -4.54 -2.77 13.31
C ILE A 114 -6.06 -2.92 13.26
N GLU A 115 -6.69 -3.55 14.26
CA GLU A 115 -8.15 -3.68 14.34
C GLU A 115 -8.85 -2.32 14.30
N LYS A 116 -8.27 -1.32 14.97
CA LYS A 116 -8.84 0.02 15.02
C LYS A 116 -8.77 0.77 13.69
N TYR A 117 -7.67 0.65 12.95
CA TYR A 117 -7.42 1.47 11.76
C TYR A 117 -7.63 0.74 10.43
N TYR A 118 -7.51 -0.59 10.42
CA TYR A 118 -7.63 -1.45 9.23
C TYR A 118 -8.39 -2.76 9.57
N PRO A 119 -9.62 -2.69 10.10
CA PRO A 119 -10.34 -3.85 10.60
C PRO A 119 -10.49 -4.98 9.56
N SER A 120 -10.67 -4.61 8.29
CA SER A 120 -10.86 -5.59 7.21
C SER A 120 -9.62 -6.44 6.89
N VAL A 121 -8.41 -6.02 7.32
CA VAL A 121 -7.17 -6.73 6.94
C VAL A 121 -7.11 -8.15 7.49
N PHE A 122 -7.74 -8.41 8.64
CA PHE A 122 -7.77 -9.75 9.24
C PHE A 122 -8.61 -10.75 8.45
N TYR A 123 -9.59 -10.28 7.67
CA TYR A 123 -10.42 -11.16 6.82
C TYR A 123 -9.71 -11.55 5.53
N PHE A 124 -8.89 -10.66 4.98
CA PHE A 124 -8.25 -10.86 3.68
C PHE A 124 -6.79 -11.32 3.75
N TYR A 125 -6.10 -11.06 4.87
CA TYR A 125 -4.66 -11.28 5.04
C TYR A 125 -4.31 -11.85 6.43
N SER A 126 -5.11 -12.78 6.94
CA SER A 126 -4.87 -13.46 8.24
C SER A 126 -3.44 -14.00 8.37
N ASP A 127 -2.92 -14.61 7.31
CA ASP A 127 -1.62 -15.28 7.27
C ASP A 127 -0.45 -14.32 7.54
N TYR A 128 -0.62 -13.01 7.28
CA TYR A 128 0.39 -12.00 7.58
C TYR A 128 0.70 -11.95 9.08
N PHE A 129 -0.29 -12.25 9.93
CA PHE A 129 -0.19 -12.16 11.39
C PHE A 129 0.21 -13.49 12.04
N GLU A 130 0.29 -14.59 11.28
CA GLU A 130 0.65 -15.90 11.80
C GLU A 130 2.18 -16.10 11.94
N VAL A 131 2.99 -15.28 11.26
CA VAL A 131 4.45 -15.51 11.11
C VAL A 131 5.31 -14.89 12.23
N ASP A 132 4.73 -14.35 13.30
CA ASP A 132 5.50 -13.81 14.44
C ASP A 132 5.87 -14.87 15.50
N GLY A 133 5.70 -16.16 15.18
CA GLY A 133 6.09 -17.30 16.01
C GLY A 133 7.34 -18.04 15.51
N SER A 134 8.53 -17.45 15.66
CA SER A 134 9.84 -18.15 15.63
C SER A 134 10.91 -17.34 16.35
#